data_AF-A0A6N4X0C1-F1
#
_entry.id   AF-A0A6N4X0C1-F1
#
_cell.length_a   1.000
_cell.length_b   1.000
_cell.length_c   1.000
_cell.angle_alpha   90.00
_cell.angle_beta   90.00
_cell.angle_gamma   90.00
#
_symmetry.space_group_name_H-M   'P 1'
#
loop_
_entity.id
_entity.type
_entity.pdbx_description
1 polymer ?
#
loop_
_entity_poly.entity_id
_entity_poly.type
_entity_poly.pdbx_seq_one_letter_code
_entity_poly.pdbx_strand_id
1 'polypeptide(L)'
;MPFTEFEDASIRAAMDAFIERRRPEPSIRAEVDLAYRIEGFSVVIHEIRPSYADRSVMSEPMVAKATYVRTKNHWKVLWQRASLKWQSYDPEPTVKHIDGFIKLVDEDAYACFWG
;
A
#
# COMPACT_ATOMS: atom_id res chain seq x y z
N MET A 1 4.86 20.54 -1.92
CA MET A 1 4.65 20.22 -3.35
C MET A 1 4.10 18.82 -3.44
N PRO A 2 3.09 18.56 -4.27
CA PRO A 2 2.68 17.21 -4.65
C PRO A 2 3.58 16.65 -5.76
N PHE A 3 3.34 15.40 -6.17
CA PHE A 3 3.87 14.86 -7.42
C PHE A 3 3.50 15.75 -8.61
N THR A 4 4.34 15.74 -9.65
CA THR A 4 3.95 16.29 -10.95
C THR A 4 2.86 15.43 -11.58
N GLU A 5 2.11 15.98 -12.53
CA GLU A 5 1.02 15.27 -13.22
C GLU A 5 1.51 13.97 -13.89
N PHE A 6 2.71 13.99 -14.49
CA PHE A 6 3.32 12.81 -15.11
C PHE A 6 3.75 11.75 -14.07
N GLU A 7 4.36 12.18 -12.96
CA GLU A 7 4.72 11.27 -11.87
C GLU A 7 3.47 10.62 -11.27
N ASP A 8 2.43 11.40 -11.00
CA ASP A 8 1.16 10.92 -10.44
C ASP A 8 0.48 9.91 -11.39
N ALA A 9 0.39 10.22 -12.68
CA ALA A 9 -0.18 9.31 -13.68
C ALA A 9 0.59 7.98 -13.77
N SER A 10 1.92 8.02 -13.74
CA SER A 10 2.77 6.82 -13.77
C SER A 10 2.59 5.97 -12.50
N ILE A 11 2.58 6.59 -11.32
CA ILE A 11 2.34 5.91 -10.05
C ILE A 11 0.96 5.26 -10.04
N ARG A 12 -0.09 5.99 -10.48
CA ARG A 12 -1.45 5.45 -10.56
C ARG A 12 -1.53 4.25 -11.48
N ALA A 13 -0.95 4.34 -12.69
CA ALA A 13 -0.95 3.22 -13.63
C ALA A 13 -0.29 1.95 -13.04
N ALA A 14 0.84 2.10 -12.35
CA ALA A 14 1.51 0.99 -11.69
C ALA A 14 0.67 0.41 -10.53
N MET A 15 0.08 1.27 -9.70
CA MET A 15 -0.78 0.87 -8.59
C MET A 15 -2.08 0.22 -9.06
N ASP A 16 -2.73 0.76 -10.08
CA ASP A 16 -3.97 0.21 -10.66
C ASP A 16 -3.72 -1.21 -11.20
N ALA A 17 -2.60 -1.41 -11.91
CA ALA A 17 -2.20 -2.73 -12.41
C ALA A 17 -1.92 -3.72 -11.26
N PHE A 18 -1.29 -3.25 -10.18
CA PHE A 18 -1.04 -4.08 -8.99
C PHE A 18 -2.35 -4.49 -8.29
N ILE A 19 -3.22 -3.53 -8.06
CA ILE A 19 -4.51 -3.75 -7.41
C ILE A 19 -5.35 -4.72 -8.24
N GLU A 20 -5.43 -4.56 -9.56
CA GLU A 20 -6.19 -5.48 -10.42
C GLU A 20 -5.64 -6.91 -10.39
N ARG A 21 -4.31 -7.06 -10.31
CA ARG A 21 -3.66 -8.39 -10.20
C ARG A 21 -3.96 -9.07 -8.86
N ARG A 22 -3.98 -8.31 -7.77
CA ARG A 22 -4.10 -8.84 -6.40
C ARG A 22 -5.55 -8.95 -5.93
N ARG A 23 -6.47 -8.16 -6.50
CA ARG A 23 -7.88 -8.12 -6.10
C ARG A 23 -8.48 -9.52 -6.14
N PRO A 24 -9.20 -9.92 -5.09
CA PRO A 24 -9.89 -11.21 -5.07
C PRO A 24 -11.04 -11.23 -6.08
N GLU A 25 -11.58 -12.44 -6.33
CA GLU A 25 -12.72 -12.61 -7.23
C GLU A 25 -13.92 -11.75 -6.81
N PRO A 26 -14.78 -11.32 -7.75
CA PRO A 26 -15.93 -10.46 -7.46
C PRO A 26 -16.85 -10.96 -6.34
N SER A 27 -16.94 -12.29 -6.17
CA SER A 27 -17.69 -12.95 -5.10
C SER A 27 -17.14 -12.65 -3.70
N ILE A 28 -15.82 -12.49 -3.56
CA ILE A 28 -15.11 -12.25 -2.29
C ILE A 28 -14.89 -10.75 -2.05
N ARG A 29 -14.96 -9.90 -3.09
CA ARG A 29 -14.80 -8.44 -2.97
C ARG A 29 -15.81 -7.79 -2.01
N ALA A 30 -16.96 -8.41 -1.79
CA ALA A 30 -17.93 -7.94 -0.80
C ALA A 30 -17.45 -8.13 0.66
N GLU A 31 -16.50 -9.04 0.88
CA GLU A 31 -15.94 -9.36 2.18
C GLU A 31 -14.58 -8.70 2.39
N VAL A 32 -13.73 -8.68 1.36
CA VAL A 32 -12.42 -8.02 1.38
C VAL A 32 -12.12 -7.46 -0.01
N ASP A 33 -11.93 -6.14 -0.11
CA ASP A 33 -11.40 -5.48 -1.30
C ASP A 33 -10.08 -4.79 -0.97
N LEU A 34 -9.32 -4.46 -2.02
CA LEU A 34 -8.04 -3.78 -1.91
C LEU A 34 -8.09 -2.44 -2.62
N ALA A 35 -7.62 -1.40 -1.93
CA ALA A 35 -7.54 -0.06 -2.47
C ALA A 35 -6.20 0.59 -2.12
N TYR A 36 -5.93 1.72 -2.79
CA TYR A 36 -4.80 2.56 -2.46
C TYR A 36 -5.22 4.02 -2.49
N ARG A 37 -4.44 4.85 -1.80
CA ARG A 37 -4.57 6.30 -1.83
C ARG A 37 -3.22 6.97 -1.91
N ILE A 38 -3.18 8.10 -2.61
CA ILE A 38 -1.98 8.94 -2.74
C ILE A 38 -2.17 10.18 -1.86
N GLU A 39 -1.29 10.35 -0.89
CA GLU A 39 -1.29 11.45 0.08
C GLU A 39 0.02 12.25 -0.04
N GLY A 40 -0.01 13.33 -0.82
CA GLY A 40 1.16 14.16 -1.07
C GLY A 40 2.26 13.43 -1.84
N PHE A 41 3.27 12.95 -1.14
CA PHE A 41 4.34 12.09 -1.68
C PHE A 41 4.29 10.65 -1.19
N SER A 42 3.18 10.27 -0.55
CA SER A 42 3.00 8.92 -0.02
C SER A 42 1.96 8.15 -0.82
N VAL A 43 2.21 6.86 -1.01
CA VAL A 43 1.25 5.88 -1.52
C VAL A 43 0.93 4.96 -0.36
N VAL A 44 -0.35 4.79 -0.03
CA VAL A 44 -0.83 3.92 1.05
C VAL A 44 -1.76 2.88 0.47
N ILE A 45 -1.43 1.61 0.67
CA ILE A 45 -2.26 0.45 0.34
C ILE A 45 -3.07 0.10 1.59
N HIS A 46 -4.36 -0.14 1.41
CA HIS A 46 -5.28 -0.50 2.49
C HIS A 46 -6.31 -1.50 1.99
N GLU A 47 -6.78 -2.36 2.88
CA GLU A 47 -7.94 -3.20 2.60
C GLU A 47 -9.21 -2.44 2.92
N ILE A 48 -10.31 -2.86 2.31
CA ILE A 48 -11.66 -2.42 2.65
C ILE A 48 -12.42 -3.69 3.02
N ARG A 49 -12.77 -3.82 4.31
CA ARG A 49 -13.49 -4.99 4.80
C ARG A 49 -14.36 -4.67 6.00
N PRO A 50 -15.42 -5.45 6.28
CA PRO A 50 -16.17 -5.34 7.52
C PRO A 50 -15.26 -5.53 8.74
N SER A 51 -15.47 -4.74 9.78
CA SER A 51 -14.75 -4.89 11.05
C SER A 51 -15.02 -6.26 11.65
N TYR A 52 -13.99 -6.87 12.26
CA TYR A 52 -14.15 -8.14 12.96
C TYR A 52 -15.11 -8.04 14.15
N ALA A 53 -15.15 -6.87 14.82
CA ALA A 53 -16.00 -6.66 15.98
C ALA A 53 -17.46 -6.40 15.59
N ASP A 54 -17.69 -5.71 14.46
CA ASP A 54 -19.02 -5.37 13.97
C ASP A 54 -19.02 -5.35 12.43
N ARG A 55 -19.69 -6.34 11.83
CA ARG A 55 -19.77 -6.47 10.37
C ARG A 55 -20.63 -5.38 9.70
N SER A 56 -21.36 -4.59 10.47
CA SER A 56 -22.09 -3.42 9.93
C SER A 56 -21.18 -2.21 9.71
N VAL A 57 -19.98 -2.21 10.32
CA VAL A 57 -19.00 -1.14 10.21
C VAL A 57 -17.90 -1.55 9.23
N MET A 58 -17.68 -0.74 8.21
CA MET A 58 -16.54 -0.92 7.30
C MET A 58 -15.26 -0.41 7.96
N SER A 59 -14.20 -1.20 7.84
CA SER A 59 -12.87 -0.92 8.32
C SER A 59 -11.88 -0.84 7.16
N GLU A 60 -10.92 0.07 7.27
CA GLU A 60 -9.89 0.29 6.25
C GLU A 60 -8.49 0.07 6.84
N PRO A 61 -8.13 -1.18 7.22
CA PRO A 61 -6.82 -1.45 7.79
C PRO A 61 -5.74 -1.13 6.75
N MET A 62 -4.72 -0.38 7.19
CA MET A 62 -3.61 0.00 6.32
C MET A 62 -2.61 -1.15 6.25
N VAL A 63 -2.25 -1.53 5.02
CA VAL A 63 -1.39 -2.67 4.71
C VAL A 63 0.06 -2.21 4.63
N ALA A 64 0.33 -1.29 3.71
CA ALA A 64 1.68 -0.84 3.42
C ALA A 64 1.68 0.64 3.01
N LYS A 65 2.79 1.33 3.28
CA LYS A 65 2.98 2.71 2.87
C LYS A 65 4.35 2.92 2.26
N ALA A 66 4.38 3.59 1.12
CA ALA A 66 5.61 4.10 0.52
C ALA A 66 5.62 5.62 0.60
N THR A 67 6.73 6.24 1.00
CA THR A 67 6.88 7.70 0.98
C THR A 67 8.09 8.10 0.15
N TYR A 68 7.86 8.87 -0.91
CA TYR A 68 8.91 9.36 -1.79
C TYR A 68 9.69 10.52 -1.15
N VAL A 69 11.00 10.37 -1.07
CA VAL A 69 11.93 11.35 -0.53
C VAL A 69 12.70 11.99 -1.69
N ARG A 70 12.18 13.10 -2.23
CA ARG A 70 12.77 13.81 -3.38
C ARG A 70 14.25 14.14 -3.22
N THR A 71 14.67 14.58 -2.02
CA THR A 71 16.08 14.93 -1.75
C THR A 71 17.03 13.75 -1.83
N LYS A 72 16.53 12.52 -1.65
CA LYS A 72 17.32 11.29 -1.70
C LYS A 72 17.00 10.42 -2.93
N ASN A 73 16.04 10.84 -3.74
CA ASN A 73 15.59 10.13 -4.94
C ASN A 73 15.25 8.65 -4.68
N HIS A 74 14.52 8.38 -3.59
CA HIS A 74 14.08 7.03 -3.23
C HIS A 74 12.70 7.05 -2.55
N TRP A 75 12.07 5.89 -2.50
CA TRP A 75 10.88 5.60 -1.74
C TRP A 75 11.27 4.92 -0.43
N LYS A 76 10.76 5.40 0.69
CA LYS A 76 10.83 4.70 1.98
C LYS A 76 9.67 3.73 2.08
N VAL A 77 9.96 2.48 2.44
CA VAL A 77 8.96 1.44 2.65
C VAL A 77 8.62 1.37 4.12
N LEU A 78 7.34 1.46 4.43
CA LEU A 78 6.79 1.50 5.77
C LEU A 78 5.68 0.45 5.91
N TRP A 79 5.64 -0.20 7.07
CA TRP A 79 4.59 -1.12 7.46
C TRP A 79 3.96 -0.66 8.77
N GLN A 80 2.69 -1.00 8.99
CA GLN A 80 1.99 -0.65 10.23
C GLN A 80 2.07 -1.82 11.20
N ARG A 81 2.59 -1.58 12.40
CA ARG A 81 2.59 -2.59 13.48
C ARG A 81 1.22 -2.62 14.17
N ALA A 82 0.98 -3.65 14.98
CA ALA A 82 -0.20 -3.73 15.87
C ALA A 82 -0.40 -2.50 16.78
N SER A 83 0.64 -1.69 17.02
CA SER A 83 0.57 -0.42 17.74
C SER A 83 -0.01 0.74 16.92
N LEU A 84 -0.46 0.49 15.68
CA LEU A 84 -0.93 1.46 14.69
C LEU A 84 0.13 2.49 14.25
N LYS A 85 1.40 2.27 14.60
CA LYS A 85 2.51 3.15 14.21
C LYS A 85 3.18 2.63 12.94
N TRP A 86 3.44 3.55 12.01
CA TRP A 86 4.28 3.29 10.84
C TRP A 86 5.73 3.09 11.27
N GLN A 87 6.32 1.99 10.83
CA GLN A 87 7.73 1.68 11.03
C GLN A 87 8.39 1.39 9.68
N SER A 88 9.70 1.58 9.61
CA SER A 88 10.47 1.18 8.43
C SER A 88 10.38 -0.32 8.23
N TYR A 89 10.31 -0.76 6.98
CA TYR A 89 10.40 -2.17 6.65
C TYR A 89 11.87 -2.61 6.70
N ASP A 90 12.26 -3.30 7.78
CA ASP A 90 13.67 -3.60 8.05
C ASP A 90 14.39 -4.40 6.94
N PRO A 91 13.76 -5.39 6.27
CA PRO A 91 14.42 -6.15 5.20
C PRO A 91 14.82 -5.28 4.01
N GLU A 92 13.95 -4.36 3.60
CA GLU A 92 14.23 -3.40 2.53
C GLU A 92 13.56 -2.06 2.83
N PRO A 93 14.24 -1.15 3.57
CA PRO A 93 13.64 0.07 4.08
C PRO A 93 13.44 1.13 2.99
N THR A 94 14.11 0.98 1.85
CA THR A 94 14.03 1.91 0.73
C THR A 94 14.13 1.22 -0.61
N VAL A 95 13.38 1.71 -1.59
CA VAL A 95 13.44 1.26 -2.99
C VAL A 95 13.57 2.46 -3.93
N LYS A 96 14.14 2.26 -5.12
CA LYS A 96 14.32 3.35 -6.10
C LYS A 96 13.04 3.72 -6.84
N HIS A 97 12.21 2.73 -7.14
CA HIS A 97 11.01 2.89 -7.97
C HIS A 97 9.78 2.34 -7.25
N ILE A 98 8.60 2.85 -7.61
CA ILE A 98 7.33 2.37 -7.06
C ILE A 98 7.12 0.88 -7.32
N ASP A 99 7.60 0.36 -8.45
CA ASP A 99 7.52 -1.06 -8.80
C ASP A 99 8.28 -1.95 -7.81
N GLY A 100 9.38 -1.44 -7.24
CA GLY A 100 10.11 -2.15 -6.18
C GLY A 100 9.28 -2.27 -4.90
N PHE A 101 8.53 -1.21 -4.57
CA PHE A 101 7.61 -1.24 -3.43
C PHE A 101 6.45 -2.20 -3.69
N ILE A 102 5.85 -2.15 -4.88
CA ILE A 102 4.78 -3.07 -5.29
C ILE A 102 5.26 -4.52 -5.18
N LYS A 103 6.47 -4.83 -5.68
CA LYS A 103 7.04 -6.17 -5.61
C LYS A 103 7.22 -6.64 -4.17
N LEU A 104 7.76 -5.78 -3.30
CA LEU A 104 7.94 -6.11 -1.88
C LEU A 104 6.63 -6.44 -1.18
N VAL A 105 5.58 -5.65 -1.45
CA VAL A 105 4.25 -5.86 -0.88
C VAL A 105 3.60 -7.12 -1.46
N ASP A 106 3.79 -7.41 -2.74
CA ASP A 106 3.23 -8.62 -3.38
C ASP A 106 3.91 -9.90 -2.92
N GLU A 107 5.24 -9.88 -2.80
CA GLU A 107 6.05 -11.01 -2.36
C GLU A 107 5.82 -11.30 -0.87
N ASP A 108 5.70 -10.26 -0.05
CA ASP A 108 5.49 -10.30 1.40
C ASP A 108 6.26 -11.44 2.09
N ALA A 109 7.56 -11.55 1.78
CA ALA A 109 8.39 -12.68 2.20
C ALA A 109 8.46 -12.88 3.72
N TYR A 110 8.12 -11.85 4.50
CA TYR A 110 8.14 -11.83 5.95
C TYR A 110 6.74 -11.83 6.58
N ALA A 111 5.66 -11.96 5.78
CA ALA A 111 4.27 -11.90 6.23
C ALA A 111 3.96 -10.65 7.07
N CYS A 112 4.53 -9.52 6.68
CA CYS A 112 4.42 -8.24 7.37
C CYS A 112 3.26 -7.39 6.85
N PHE A 113 2.77 -7.66 5.64
CA PHE A 113 1.76 -6.82 4.98
C PHE A 113 0.38 -7.48 5.00
N TRP A 114 0.29 -8.79 4.72
CA TRP A 114 -0.98 -9.51 4.59
C TRP A 114 -1.31 -10.44 5.78
N GLY A 115 -0.55 -10.36 6.87
CA GLY A 115 -0.64 -11.22 8.05
C GLY A 115 -1.80 -10.90 9.00
#